data_AF-A0A250KTS2-F1
#
_entry.id   AF-A0A250KTS2-F1
#
_cell.length_a   1.000
_cell.length_b   1.000
_cell.length_c   1.000
_cell.angle_alpha   90.00
_cell.angle_beta   90.00
_cell.angle_gamma   90.00
#
_symmetry.space_group_name_H-M   'P 1'
#
loop_
_entity.id
_entity.type
_entity.pdbx_description
1 polymer ?
#
loop_
_entity_poly.entity_id
_entity_poly.type
_entity_poly.pdbx_seq_one_letter_code
_entity_poly.pdbx_strand_id
1 'polypeptide(L)'
;MTFDPEKALPELICWQLNHAAWANAWFRRAMQGGIMDAIQSSTLKTLQLPLPGLDEQALIFDRYQKITDRTRKDSDQLDKLRKQKLGLMQDLLIGKVPVQVDEPVPKAVNG
;
A
#
# COMPACT_ATOMS: atom_id res chain seq x y z
N MET A 1 14.73 -8.68 20.84
CA MET A 1 13.55 -8.47 21.71
C MET A 1 12.51 -9.45 21.22
N THR A 2 12.14 -10.45 22.03
CA THR A 2 11.16 -11.46 21.64
C THR A 2 9.84 -11.06 22.28
N PHE A 3 8.82 -10.79 21.48
CA PHE A 3 7.49 -10.52 21.98
C PHE A 3 6.77 -11.84 22.21
N ASP A 4 5.99 -11.89 23.28
CA ASP A 4 5.17 -13.04 23.62
C ASP A 4 3.98 -13.12 22.64
N PRO A 5 3.91 -14.15 21.77
CA PRO A 5 2.87 -14.24 20.75
C PRO A 5 1.47 -14.45 21.34
N GLU A 6 1.37 -14.89 22.59
CA GLU A 6 0.08 -15.02 23.29
C GLU A 6 -0.45 -13.67 23.78
N LYS A 7 0.37 -12.61 23.74
CA LYS A 7 0.00 -11.28 24.24
C LYS A 7 -0.05 -10.22 23.15
N ALA A 8 0.77 -10.36 22.11
CA ALA A 8 0.89 -9.36 21.07
C ALA A 8 1.07 -9.97 19.69
N LEU A 9 0.32 -9.46 18.71
CA LEU A 9 0.57 -9.69 17.29
C LEU A 9 1.82 -8.91 16.86
N PRO A 10 2.90 -9.59 16.41
CA PRO A 10 4.15 -8.92 16.01
C PRO A 10 3.96 -7.87 14.92
N GLU A 11 3.04 -8.10 13.99
CA GLU A 11 2.74 -7.20 12.88
C GLU A 11 2.20 -5.86 13.36
N LEU A 12 1.33 -5.86 14.37
CA LEU A 12 0.80 -4.63 14.96
C LEU A 12 1.92 -3.82 15.62
N ILE A 13 2.84 -4.47 16.33
CA ILE A 13 4.00 -3.80 16.91
C ILE A 13 4.85 -3.18 15.80
N CYS A 14 5.15 -3.95 14.75
CA CYS A 14 5.92 -3.47 13.60
C CYS A 14 5.24 -2.26 12.94
N TRP A 15 3.93 -2.28 12.73
CA TRP A 15 3.21 -1.13 12.14
C TRP A 15 3.26 0.09 13.05
N GLN A 16 3.12 -0.10 14.36
CA GLN A 16 3.22 0.99 15.32
C GLN A 16 4.60 1.64 15.31
N LEU A 17 5.67 0.85 15.36
CA LEU A 17 7.03 1.37 15.34
C LEU A 17 7.36 2.09 14.02
N ASN A 18 6.91 1.56 12.88
CA ASN A 18 7.28 2.13 11.58
C ASN A 18 6.39 3.29 11.11
N HIS A 19 5.12 3.32 11.53
CA HIS A 19 4.13 4.23 10.94
C HIS A 19 3.40 5.10 11.95
N ALA A 20 3.35 4.75 13.23
CA ALA A 20 2.61 5.56 14.18
C ALA A 20 3.32 6.89 14.47
N ALA A 21 2.57 7.99 14.42
CA ALA A 21 3.10 9.33 14.66
C ALA A 21 3.74 9.46 16.05
N TRP A 22 3.14 8.82 17.06
CA TRP A 22 3.68 8.84 18.42
C TRP A 22 5.02 8.10 18.53
N ALA A 23 5.19 6.98 17.81
CA ALA A 23 6.43 6.21 17.82
C ALA A 23 7.54 7.00 17.12
N ASN A 24 7.24 7.59 15.97
CA ASN A 24 8.14 8.49 15.25
C ASN A 24 8.53 9.71 16.10
N ALA A 25 7.58 10.33 16.80
CA ALA A 25 7.87 11.44 17.70
C ALA A 25 8.75 11.01 18.88
N TRP A 26 8.51 9.82 19.43
CA TRP A 26 9.34 9.26 20.48
C TRP A 26 10.76 8.98 19.98
N PHE A 27 10.91 8.35 18.81
CA PHE A 27 12.23 8.08 18.22
C PHE A 27 13.02 9.35 17.97
N ARG A 28 12.38 10.40 17.44
CA ARG A 28 13.02 11.71 17.26
C ARG A 28 13.53 12.34 18.56
N ARG A 29 12.86 12.09 19.68
CA ARG A 29 13.30 12.57 21.02
C ARG A 29 14.37 11.66 21.62
N ALA A 30 14.28 10.36 21.39
CA ALA A 30 15.17 9.34 21.94
C ALA A 30 16.53 9.29 21.21
N MET A 31 16.57 9.68 19.93
CA MET A 31 17.80 9.89 19.18
C MET A 31 18.50 11.14 19.70
N GLN A 32 19.50 10.96 20.56
CA GLN A 32 20.37 12.06 21.00
C GLN A 32 21.33 12.44 19.87
N GLY A 33 21.30 13.73 19.49
CA GLY A 33 21.98 14.31 18.35
C GLY A 33 23.50 14.17 18.36
N GLY A 34 23.99 13.17 17.63
CA GLY A 34 25.36 13.05 17.14
C GLY A 34 25.37 12.90 15.61
N ILE A 35 26.55 12.64 15.02
CA ILE A 35 26.70 12.44 13.56
C ILE A 35 26.00 11.15 13.07
N MET A 36 25.73 10.21 13.97
CA MET A 36 25.10 8.93 13.65
C MET A 36 23.81 8.76 14.46
N ASP A 37 22.68 8.75 13.77
CA ASP A 37 21.36 8.48 14.35
C ASP A 37 21.29 7.01 14.80
N ALA A 38 21.43 6.77 16.10
CA ALA A 38 21.33 5.44 16.69
C ALA A 38 20.58 5.48 18.02
N ILE A 39 19.75 4.45 18.27
CA ILE A 39 19.04 4.27 19.52
C ILE A 39 19.65 3.07 20.25
N GLN A 40 20.07 3.29 21.49
CA GLN A 40 20.58 2.22 22.34
C GLN A 40 19.44 1.24 22.70
N SER A 41 19.77 -0.04 22.80
CA SER A 41 18.79 -1.07 23.19
C SER A 41 18.18 -0.84 24.58
N SER A 42 18.92 -0.22 25.50
CA SER A 42 18.43 0.20 26.83
C SER A 42 17.32 1.24 26.69
N THR A 43 17.52 2.27 25.87
CA THR A 43 16.53 3.30 25.58
C THR A 43 15.31 2.70 24.88
N LEU A 44 15.50 1.81 23.90
CA LEU A 44 14.39 1.17 23.19
C LEU A 44 13.48 0.37 24.15
N LYS A 45 14.03 -0.25 25.19
CA LYS A 45 13.26 -0.99 26.20
C LYS A 45 12.37 -0.10 27.08
N THR A 46 12.59 1.21 27.12
CA THR A 46 11.73 2.13 27.88
C THR A 46 10.49 2.59 27.10
N LEU A 47 10.46 2.31 25.80
CA LEU A 47 9.32 2.61 24.94
C LEU A 47 8.06 1.91 25.44
N GLN A 48 7.02 2.69 25.70
CA GLN A 48 5.70 2.19 26.05
C GLN A 48 4.91 1.95 24.77
N LEU A 49 4.52 0.70 24.53
CA LEU A 49 3.69 0.32 23.40
C LEU A 49 2.22 0.24 23.85
N PRO A 50 1.28 0.94 23.20
CA PRO A 50 -0.13 0.68 23.42
C PRO A 50 -0.46 -0.70 22.84
N LEU A 51 -0.96 -1.57 23.71
CA LEU A 51 -1.29 -2.95 23.37
C LEU A 51 -2.75 -3.22 23.78
N PRO A 52 -3.70 -3.13 22.84
CA PRO A 52 -5.10 -3.44 23.13
C PRO A 52 -5.30 -4.94 23.38
N GLY A 53 -6.50 -5.34 23.80
CA GLY A 53 -6.83 -6.76 23.99
C GLY A 53 -6.70 -7.58 22.70
N LEU A 54 -6.48 -8.90 22.82
CA LEU A 54 -6.25 -9.78 21.66
C LEU A 54 -7.38 -9.72 20.62
N ASP A 55 -8.63 -9.60 21.06
CA ASP A 55 -9.79 -9.49 20.14
C ASP A 55 -9.73 -8.21 19.30
N GLU A 56 -9.34 -7.08 19.92
CA GLU A 56 -9.16 -5.82 19.22
C GLU A 56 -7.93 -5.86 18.30
N GLN A 57 -6.84 -6.50 18.74
CA GLN A 57 -5.66 -6.74 17.91
C GLN A 57 -6.03 -7.53 16.64
N ALA A 58 -6.78 -8.62 16.78
CA ALA A 58 -7.24 -9.44 15.66
C ALA A 58 -8.14 -8.64 14.69
N LEU A 59 -9.04 -7.80 15.22
CA LEU A 59 -9.91 -6.96 14.41
C LEU A 59 -9.13 -5.90 13.63
N ILE A 60 -8.14 -5.26 14.25
CA ILE A 60 -7.27 -4.29 13.57
C ILE A 60 -6.51 -4.98 12.44
N PHE A 61 -5.95 -6.16 12.72
CA PHE A 61 -5.17 -6.93 11.76
C PHE A 61 -6.01 -7.35 10.54
N ASP A 62 -7.20 -7.92 10.76
CA ASP A 62 -8.11 -8.35 9.69
C ASP A 62 -8.50 -7.17 8.78
N ARG A 63 -8.84 -6.02 9.38
CA ARG A 63 -9.18 -4.81 8.61
C ARG A 63 -7.99 -4.31 7.78
N TYR A 64 -6.80 -4.27 8.38
CA TYR A 64 -5.60 -3.84 7.69
C TYR A 64 -5.29 -4.77 6.50
N GLN A 65 -5.31 -6.09 6.72
CA GLN A 65 -5.07 -7.06 5.64
C GLN A 65 -6.03 -6.89 4.48
N LYS A 66 -7.33 -6.76 4.75
CA LYS A 66 -8.35 -6.55 3.70
C LYS A 66 -8.06 -5.31 2.86
N ILE A 67 -7.65 -4.22 3.49
CA ILE A 67 -7.30 -2.97 2.80
C ILE A 67 -6.04 -3.16 1.95
N THR A 68 -4.97 -3.73 2.53
CA THR A 68 -3.71 -3.97 1.82
C THR A 68 -3.89 -4.91 0.63
N ASP A 69 -4.66 -5.98 0.78
CA ASP A 69 -4.96 -6.92 -0.30
C ASP A 69 -5.74 -6.27 -1.43
N ARG A 70 -6.70 -5.40 -1.10
CA ARG A 70 -7.45 -4.62 -2.10
C ARG A 70 -6.51 -3.70 -2.87
N THR A 71 -5.68 -2.92 -2.17
CA THR A 71 -4.69 -2.03 -2.80
C THR A 71 -3.75 -2.79 -3.73
N ARG A 72 -3.27 -3.97 -3.33
CA ARG A 72 -2.43 -4.83 -4.18
C ARG A 72 -3.17 -5.24 -5.45
N LYS A 73 -4.40 -5.76 -5.32
CA LYS A 73 -5.22 -6.18 -6.47
C LYS A 73 -5.49 -5.03 -7.43
N ASP A 74 -5.79 -3.84 -6.91
CA ASP A 74 -6.05 -2.65 -7.73
C ASP A 74 -4.77 -2.22 -8.49
N SER A 75 -3.60 -2.30 -7.86
CA SER A 75 -2.30 -2.06 -8.51
C SER A 75 -2.00 -3.08 -9.61
N ASP A 76 -2.22 -4.37 -9.34
CA ASP A 76 -2.02 -5.44 -10.32
C ASP A 76 -2.95 -5.27 -11.53
N GLN A 77 -4.20 -4.88 -11.29
CA GLN A 77 -5.18 -4.60 -12.33
C GLN A 77 -4.78 -3.37 -13.16
N LEU A 78 -4.30 -2.30 -12.52
CA LEU A 78 -3.81 -1.11 -13.21
C LEU A 78 -2.65 -1.46 -14.15
N ASP A 79 -1.69 -2.25 -13.68
CA ASP A 79 -0.54 -2.65 -14.49
C ASP A 79 -0.95 -3.58 -15.64
N LYS A 80 -1.92 -4.47 -15.42
CA LYS A 80 -2.53 -5.27 -16.49
C LYS A 80 -3.16 -4.37 -17.56
N LEU A 81 -3.97 -3.39 -17.15
CA LEU A 81 -4.64 -2.47 -18.08
C LEU A 81 -3.63 -1.61 -18.86
N ARG A 82 -2.53 -1.17 -18.22
CA ARG A 82 -1.45 -0.45 -18.90
C ARG A 82 -0.80 -1.29 -19.99
N LYS A 83 -0.51 -2.57 -19.70
CA LYS A 83 0.06 -3.51 -20.69
C LYS A 83 -0.93 -3.77 -21.83
N GLN A 84 -2.21 -3.96 -21.53
CA GLN A 84 -3.26 -4.14 -22.54
C GLN A 84 -3.42 -2.91 -23.42
N LYS A 85 -3.43 -1.70 -22.85
CA LYS A 85 -3.46 -0.44 -23.60
C LYS A 85 -2.27 -0.35 -24.56
N LEU A 86 -1.06 -0.65 -24.09
CA LEU A 86 0.14 -0.61 -24.92
C LEU A 86 0.05 -1.63 -26.08
N GLY A 87 -0.33 -2.87 -25.79
CA GLY A 87 -0.51 -3.91 -26.80
C GLY A 87 -1.57 -3.55 -27.83
N LEU A 88 -2.72 -3.03 -27.39
CA LEU A 88 -3.78 -2.60 -28.29
C LEU A 88 -3.34 -1.44 -29.19
N MET A 89 -2.63 -0.45 -28.64
CA MET A 89 -2.06 0.64 -29.45
C MET A 89 -1.08 0.10 -30.49
N GLN A 90 -0.26 -0.88 -30.14
CA GLN A 90 0.66 -1.53 -31.07
C GLN A 90 -0.11 -2.24 -32.21
N ASP A 91 -1.17 -2.97 -31.89
CA ASP A 91 -1.96 -3.71 -32.88
C ASP A 91 -2.74 -2.77 -33.83
N LEU A 92 -3.28 -1.67 -33.29
CA LEU A 92 -4.06 -0.68 -34.04
C LEU A 92 -3.18 0.26 -34.89
N LEU A 93 -2.09 0.82 -34.33
CA LEU A 93 -1.27 1.82 -35.03
C LEU A 93 -0.34 1.23 -36.08
N ILE A 94 0.01 -0.06 -35.96
CA ILE A 94 0.88 -0.75 -36.92
C ILE A 94 0.05 -1.64 -37.86
N GLY A 95 -1.29 -1.56 -37.78
CA GLY A 95 -2.19 -2.16 -38.75
C GLY A 95 -2.18 -3.69 -38.76
N LYS A 96 -1.76 -4.33 -37.66
CA LYS A 96 -1.88 -5.80 -37.52
C LYS A 96 -3.34 -6.24 -37.48
N VAL A 97 -4.22 -5.38 -36.98
CA VAL A 97 -5.68 -5.57 -36.99
C VAL A 97 -6.32 -4.34 -37.62
N PRO A 98 -6.98 -4.46 -38.78
CA PRO A 98 -7.67 -3.34 -39.42
C PRO A 98 -8.94 -2.98 -38.64
N VAL A 99 -9.15 -1.68 -38.41
CA VAL A 99 -10.39 -1.15 -37.83
C VAL A 99 -11.36 -0.87 -38.97
N GLN A 100 -12.48 -1.58 -39.02
CA GLN A 100 -13.61 -1.23 -39.89
C GLN A 100 -14.24 0.05 -39.33
N VAL A 101 -14.14 1.16 -40.06
CA VAL A 101 -14.82 2.40 -39.72
C VAL A 101 -16.13 2.39 -40.50
N ASP A 102 -17.26 2.23 -39.82
CA ASP A 102 -18.56 2.43 -40.46
C ASP A 102 -18.65 3.90 -40.91
N GLU A 103 -18.75 4.14 -42.22
CA GLU A 103 -18.89 5.49 -42.75
C GLU A 103 -20.17 6.13 -42.19
N PRO A 104 -20.12 7.38 -41.69
CA PRO A 104 -21.32 8.07 -41.26
C PRO A 104 -22.25 8.24 -42.46
N VAL A 105 -23.47 7.72 -42.33
CA VAL A 105 -24.54 7.81 -43.34
C VAL A 105 -24.63 9.26 -43.84
N PRO A 106 -24.52 9.51 -45.16
CA PRO A 106 -24.58 10.85 -45.70
C PRO A 106 -25.93 11.48 -45.32
N LYS A 107 -25.87 12.58 -44.57
CA LYS A 107 -27.07 13.36 -44.23
C LYS A 107 -27.68 13.84 -45.53
N ALA A 108 -28.86 13.32 -45.86
CA ALA A 108 -29.65 13.80 -46.99
C ALA A 108 -29.86 15.31 -46.85
N VAL A 109 -29.33 16.06 -47.80
CA VAL A 109 -29.61 17.48 -47.97
C VAL A 109 -31.02 17.56 -48.54
N ASN A 110 -32.01 17.81 -47.68
CA ASN A 110 -33.34 18.18 -48.12
C ASN A 110 -33.31 19.67 -48.50
N GLY A 111 -33.59 19.94 -49.78
CA GLY A 111 -33.76 21.28 -50.35
C GLY A 111 -35.12 21.88 -50.06
#